data_AF-A0A853JTX1-F1
#
_entry.id   AF-A0A853JTX1-F1
#
_cell.length_a   1.000
_cell.length_b   1.000
_cell.length_c   1.000
_cell.angle_alpha   90.00
_cell.angle_beta   90.00
_cell.angle_gamma   90.00
#
_symmetry.space_group_name_H-M   'P 1'
#
loop_
_entity.id
_entity.type
_entity.pdbx_description
1 polymer ?
#
loop_
_entity_poly.entity_id
_entity_poly.type
_entity_poly.pdbx_seq_one_letter_code
_entity_poly.pdbx_strand_id
1 'polypeptide(L)'
;MLNTKITDKTPMVDILKKVEAEVFVGNDTTDPYEVAQALIKELYDLENTFTAAIKEVRTKLEILNDEFQSTHERNPIHTIQSRVKSPKSIVEKLDRKGFDLSVQSARENLDDIAGIRIICPYIEDIYAVKNLLKAQDDIELVRVTDYIKKPKPNGYRSLHLILKVPVFFSDHKEMVKVEVQIRTIAMDFWASLEHQLRYKAVDSANIPESVARELKECADTIAETDVRMQDIHNQVIR
;
A
#
# COMPACT_ATOMS: atom_id res chain seq x y z
N MET A 1 -13.60 -5.54 31.60
CA MET A 1 -14.56 -5.55 30.48
C MET A 1 -13.80 -5.12 29.22
N LEU A 2 -12.85 -5.92 28.70
CA LEU A 2 -12.99 -7.06 27.77
C LEU A 2 -13.59 -6.71 26.38
N ASN A 3 -12.69 -6.57 25.40
CA ASN A 3 -12.80 -7.02 24.00
C ASN A 3 -13.85 -6.40 23.06
N THR A 4 -13.93 -5.08 22.91
CA THR A 4 -14.51 -4.50 21.69
C THR A 4 -13.44 -4.40 20.60
N LYS A 5 -13.52 -5.20 19.54
CA LYS A 5 -12.63 -5.08 18.35
C LYS A 5 -12.69 -3.65 17.79
N ILE A 6 -11.54 -3.05 17.47
CA ILE A 6 -11.53 -1.77 16.75
C ILE A 6 -12.02 -2.03 15.32
N THR A 7 -12.97 -1.23 14.86
CA THR A 7 -13.56 -1.33 13.51
C THR A 7 -13.56 0.04 12.84
N ASP A 8 -13.81 0.09 11.53
CA ASP A 8 -13.96 1.34 10.76
C ASP A 8 -15.05 2.28 11.34
N LYS A 9 -15.92 1.79 12.23
CA LYS A 9 -16.97 2.58 12.91
C LYS A 9 -16.59 3.03 14.32
N THR A 10 -15.44 2.60 14.85
CA THR A 10 -14.98 2.99 16.19
C THR A 10 -14.62 4.48 16.19
N PRO A 11 -15.23 5.29 17.08
CA PRO A 11 -14.86 6.70 17.25
C PRO A 11 -13.40 6.85 17.64
N MET A 12 -12.73 7.89 17.12
CA MET A 12 -11.32 8.16 17.42
C MET A 12 -11.08 8.29 18.94
N VAL A 13 -12.06 8.83 19.68
CA VAL A 13 -12.04 8.96 21.14
C VAL A 13 -11.95 7.60 21.85
N ASP A 14 -12.60 6.56 21.33
CA ASP A 14 -12.56 5.23 21.95
C ASP A 14 -11.27 4.47 21.60
N ILE A 15 -10.65 4.82 20.45
CA ILE A 15 -9.31 4.35 20.09
C ILE A 15 -8.28 5.01 21.00
N LEU A 16 -8.39 6.33 21.21
CA LEU A 16 -7.50 7.09 22.10
C LEU A 16 -7.58 6.56 23.53
N LYS A 17 -8.77 6.24 24.07
CA LYS A 17 -8.92 5.63 25.41
C LYS A 17 -8.23 4.27 25.58
N LYS A 18 -8.08 3.50 24.50
CA LYS A 18 -7.34 2.23 24.54
C LYS A 18 -5.83 2.45 24.49
N VAL A 19 -5.37 3.40 23.69
CA VAL A 19 -3.98 3.85 23.67
C VAL A 19 -3.61 4.46 25.03
N GLU A 20 -4.52 5.23 25.65
CA GLU A 20 -4.39 5.75 27.02
C GLU A 20 -4.17 4.60 28.03
N ALA A 21 -4.93 3.51 27.97
CA ALA A 21 -4.77 2.43 28.95
C ALA A 21 -3.40 1.71 28.91
N GLU A 22 -2.70 1.70 27.78
CA GLU A 22 -1.36 1.08 27.63
C GLU A 22 -0.22 2.09 27.82
N VAL A 23 -0.41 3.36 27.47
CA VAL A 23 0.58 4.43 27.68
C VAL A 23 0.61 4.90 29.16
N PHE A 24 -0.50 4.79 29.89
CA PHE A 24 -0.63 5.27 31.28
C PHE A 24 -0.10 4.32 32.37
N VAL A 25 0.65 3.26 32.02
CA VAL A 25 1.32 2.42 33.03
C VAL A 25 2.67 3.05 33.40
N GLY A 26 2.64 4.19 34.10
CA GLY A 26 3.85 4.81 34.61
C GLY A 26 3.70 6.24 35.14
N ASN A 27 3.32 6.35 36.41
CA ASN A 27 3.40 7.52 37.30
C ASN A 27 2.48 8.73 37.10
N ASP A 28 2.00 9.21 38.24
CA ASP A 28 1.32 10.48 38.49
C ASP A 28 1.94 11.69 37.76
N THR A 29 1.10 12.67 37.39
CA THR A 29 1.44 14.03 36.90
C THR A 29 1.83 14.22 35.43
N THR A 30 1.05 13.72 34.46
CA THR A 30 1.17 14.20 33.07
C THR A 30 -0.12 14.91 32.64
N ASP A 31 -0.01 16.17 32.20
CA ASP A 31 -1.15 16.94 31.69
C ASP A 31 -1.72 16.24 30.46
N PRO A 32 -3.01 15.83 30.45
CA PRO A 32 -3.63 15.20 29.28
C PRO A 32 -3.46 16.01 27.98
N TYR A 33 -3.36 17.33 28.09
CA TYR A 33 -3.09 18.20 26.94
C TYR A 33 -1.67 18.01 26.38
N GLU A 34 -0.65 17.92 27.23
CA GLU A 34 0.74 17.67 26.81
C GLU A 34 0.89 16.28 26.18
N VAL A 35 0.23 15.27 26.74
CA VAL A 35 0.20 13.90 26.17
C VAL A 35 -0.45 13.90 24.78
N ALA A 36 -1.59 14.58 24.63
CA ALA A 36 -2.27 14.68 23.34
C ALA A 36 -1.42 15.42 22.30
N GLN A 37 -0.73 16.50 22.69
CA GLN A 37 0.19 17.20 21.80
C GLN A 37 1.36 16.33 21.35
N ALA A 38 1.98 15.58 22.27
CA ALA A 38 3.08 14.68 21.96
C ALA A 38 2.65 13.60 20.95
N LEU A 39 1.50 12.96 21.18
CA LEU A 39 0.96 11.94 20.27
C LEU A 39 0.65 12.52 18.87
N ILE A 40 0.02 13.69 18.81
CA ILE A 40 -0.27 14.37 17.55
C ILE A 40 1.03 14.64 16.79
N LYS A 41 2.05 15.14 17.49
CA LYS A 41 3.37 15.40 16.90
C LYS A 41 4.00 14.12 16.34
N GLU A 42 4.00 13.02 17.10
CA GLU A 42 4.56 11.75 16.62
C GLU A 42 3.84 11.22 15.36
N LEU A 43 2.51 11.35 15.30
CA LEU A 43 1.73 10.95 14.12
C LEU A 43 2.05 11.84 12.91
N TYR A 44 2.20 13.15 13.11
CA TYR A 44 2.64 14.06 12.04
C TYR A 44 4.05 13.73 11.57
N ASP A 45 4.99 13.46 12.47
CA ASP A 45 6.37 13.10 12.13
C ASP A 45 6.41 11.78 11.35
N LEU A 46 5.57 10.80 11.73
CA LEU A 46 5.37 9.56 11.00
C LEU A 46 4.85 9.81 9.58
N GLU A 47 3.76 10.57 9.44
CA GLU A 47 3.18 10.91 8.14
C GLU A 47 4.17 11.63 7.23
N ASN A 48 4.91 12.60 7.78
CA ASN A 48 5.97 13.33 7.07
C ASN A 48 7.07 12.38 6.56
N THR A 49 7.51 11.46 7.42
CA THR A 49 8.55 10.47 7.07
C THR A 49 8.12 9.62 5.87
N PHE A 50 6.92 9.04 5.93
CA PHE A 50 6.42 8.18 4.86
C PHE A 50 6.02 8.97 3.60
N THR A 51 5.58 10.22 3.75
CA THR A 51 5.35 11.12 2.61
C THR A 51 6.66 11.43 1.89
N ALA A 52 7.75 11.68 2.63
CA ALA A 52 9.07 11.90 2.03
C ALA A 52 9.55 10.65 1.28
N ALA A 53 9.40 9.45 1.87
CA ALA A 53 9.74 8.20 1.19
C ALA A 53 8.93 7.98 -0.10
N ILE A 54 7.65 8.36 -0.11
CA ILE A 54 6.83 8.33 -1.33
C ILE A 54 7.40 9.28 -2.39
N LYS A 55 7.81 10.50 -2.01
CA LYS A 55 8.39 11.47 -2.95
C LYS A 55 9.67 10.92 -3.59
N GLU A 56 10.57 10.33 -2.80
CA GLU A 56 11.80 9.70 -3.31
C GLU A 56 11.51 8.67 -4.41
N VAL A 57 10.64 7.70 -4.11
CA VAL A 57 10.29 6.65 -5.09
C VAL A 57 9.52 7.23 -6.27
N ARG A 58 8.62 8.18 -6.04
CA ARG A 58 7.82 8.81 -7.08
C ARG A 58 8.69 9.57 -8.08
N THR A 59 9.63 10.39 -7.60
CA THR A 59 10.56 11.11 -8.47
C THR A 59 11.40 10.15 -9.31
N LYS A 60 11.87 9.04 -8.72
CA LYS A 60 12.59 7.99 -9.47
C LYS A 60 11.73 7.38 -10.59
N LEU A 61 10.45 7.14 -10.32
CA LEU A 61 9.51 6.63 -11.33
C LEU A 61 9.17 7.66 -12.41
N GLU A 62 9.02 8.94 -12.03
CA GLU A 62 8.78 10.05 -12.96
C GLU A 62 9.99 10.27 -13.89
N ILE A 63 11.22 10.18 -13.36
CA ILE A 63 12.45 10.23 -14.18
C ILE A 63 12.48 9.09 -15.21
N LEU A 64 12.21 7.85 -14.78
CA LEU A 64 12.14 6.70 -15.69
C LEU A 64 11.07 6.92 -16.78
N ASN A 65 9.89 7.41 -16.39
CA ASN A 65 8.79 7.73 -17.29
C ASN A 65 9.20 8.77 -18.35
N ASP A 66 9.91 9.82 -17.96
CA ASP A 66 10.37 10.89 -18.85
C ASP A 66 11.50 10.43 -19.79
N GLU A 67 12.39 9.54 -19.31
CA GLU A 67 13.45 8.93 -20.13
C GLU A 67 12.85 8.10 -21.28
N PHE A 68 11.83 7.28 -21.02
CA PHE A 68 11.12 6.53 -22.07
C PHE A 68 10.47 7.45 -23.10
N GLN A 69 9.86 8.56 -22.66
CA GLN A 69 9.28 9.53 -23.60
C GLN A 69 10.34 10.18 -24.49
N SER A 70 11.52 10.53 -23.95
CA SER A 70 12.57 11.19 -24.71
C SER A 70 13.27 10.25 -25.71
N THR A 71 13.41 8.98 -25.38
CA THR A 71 14.07 7.98 -26.24
C THR A 71 13.18 7.48 -27.38
N HIS A 72 11.94 7.98 -27.48
CA HIS A 72 10.88 7.44 -28.35
C HIS A 72 10.59 5.96 -28.07
N GLU A 73 11.00 5.46 -26.91
CA GLU A 73 10.66 4.13 -26.45
C GLU A 73 9.23 4.14 -25.90
N ARG A 74 8.61 2.97 -25.93
CA ARG A 74 7.30 2.75 -25.32
C ARG A 74 7.41 2.99 -23.82
N ASN A 75 6.52 3.81 -23.27
CA ASN A 75 6.45 4.04 -21.83
C ASN A 75 5.71 2.90 -21.10
N PRO A 76 6.36 2.17 -20.17
CA PRO A 76 5.75 1.08 -19.42
C PRO A 76 4.81 1.56 -18.29
N ILE A 77 4.77 2.86 -17.99
CA ILE A 77 3.97 3.45 -16.91
C ILE A 77 2.82 4.27 -17.51
N HIS A 78 1.58 3.90 -17.18
CA HIS A 78 0.38 4.67 -17.54
C HIS A 78 0.01 5.68 -16.45
N THR A 79 0.04 5.26 -15.18
CA THR A 79 -0.34 6.14 -14.06
C THR A 79 0.35 5.73 -12.78
N ILE A 80 0.77 6.73 -11.98
CA ILE A 80 1.30 6.54 -10.64
C ILE A 80 0.34 7.18 -9.64
N GLN A 81 -0.15 6.39 -8.70
CA GLN A 81 -0.93 6.83 -7.55
C GLN A 81 -0.12 6.59 -6.27
N SER A 82 -0.27 7.47 -5.28
CA SER A 82 0.42 7.33 -4.00
C SER A 82 -0.51 7.68 -2.85
N ARG A 83 -0.31 7.04 -1.70
CA ARG A 83 -1.05 7.31 -0.47
C ARG A 83 -0.21 7.02 0.76
N VAL A 84 -0.45 7.78 1.81
CA VAL A 84 -0.05 7.41 3.18
C VAL A 84 -1.26 6.84 3.90
N LYS A 85 -1.05 5.78 4.67
CA LYS A 85 -2.12 5.16 5.47
C LYS A 85 -2.56 6.12 6.59
N SER A 86 -3.86 6.28 6.79
CA SER A 86 -4.38 7.14 7.85
C SER A 86 -4.00 6.58 9.24
N PRO A 87 -3.83 7.44 10.26
CA PRO A 87 -3.56 7.01 11.63
C PRO A 87 -4.55 5.96 12.14
N LYS A 88 -5.84 6.15 11.85
CA LYS A 88 -6.89 5.19 12.21
C LYS A 88 -6.64 3.80 11.62
N SER A 89 -6.33 3.73 10.33
CA SER A 89 -6.07 2.46 9.65
C SER A 89 -4.72 1.84 10.04
N ILE A 90 -3.77 2.62 10.55
CA ILE A 90 -2.54 2.11 11.17
C ILE A 90 -2.88 1.38 12.47
N VAL A 91 -3.61 2.05 13.37
CA VAL A 91 -4.01 1.49 14.68
C VAL A 91 -4.85 0.22 14.51
N GLU A 92 -5.85 0.24 13.64
CA GLU A 92 -6.66 -0.95 13.32
C GLU A 92 -5.82 -2.12 12.80
N LYS A 93 -4.77 -1.83 12.03
CA LYS A 93 -3.90 -2.86 11.47
C LYS A 93 -2.95 -3.44 12.52
N LEU A 94 -2.48 -2.64 13.48
CA LEU A 94 -1.69 -3.10 14.62
C LEU A 94 -2.53 -3.98 15.54
N ASP A 95 -3.71 -3.50 15.96
CA ASP A 95 -4.66 -4.23 16.80
C ASP A 95 -5.03 -5.59 16.18
N ARG A 96 -5.40 -5.60 14.88
CA ARG A 96 -5.73 -6.83 14.16
C ARG A 96 -4.58 -7.84 14.10
N LYS A 97 -3.34 -7.35 14.09
CA LYS A 97 -2.14 -8.20 14.07
C LYS A 97 -1.61 -8.54 15.46
N GLY A 98 -2.21 -7.99 16.52
CA GLY A 98 -1.76 -8.20 17.90
C GLY A 98 -0.42 -7.53 18.20
N PHE A 99 -0.13 -6.38 17.56
CA PHE A 99 1.05 -5.58 17.84
C PHE A 99 0.70 -4.39 18.75
N ASP A 100 1.70 -3.93 19.49
CA ASP A 100 1.56 -2.77 20.38
C ASP A 100 1.08 -1.53 19.62
N LEU A 101 0.21 -0.75 20.24
CA LEU A 101 -0.36 0.46 19.65
C LEU A 101 0.58 1.67 19.80
N SER A 102 1.77 1.57 19.20
CA SER A 102 2.77 2.64 19.23
C SER A 102 3.30 2.99 17.84
N VAL A 103 3.84 4.19 17.69
CA VAL A 103 4.48 4.65 16.45
C VAL A 103 5.70 3.79 16.10
N GLN A 104 6.47 3.37 17.11
CA GLN A 104 7.60 2.48 16.93
C GLN A 104 7.16 1.12 16.37
N SER A 105 6.14 0.52 16.98
CA SER A 105 5.54 -0.74 16.52
C SER A 105 5.00 -0.61 15.09
N ALA A 106 4.39 0.53 14.73
CA ALA A 106 3.97 0.81 13.36
C ALA A 106 5.15 0.77 12.37
N ARG A 107 6.25 1.46 12.69
CA ARG A 107 7.45 1.53 11.82
C ARG A 107 8.09 0.16 11.62
N GLU A 108 8.16 -0.66 12.66
CA GLU A 108 8.81 -1.97 12.61
C GLU A 108 7.95 -3.01 11.87
N ASN A 109 6.65 -3.03 12.15
CA ASN A 109 5.77 -4.16 11.83
C ASN A 109 4.83 -3.94 10.63
N LEU A 110 4.66 -2.70 10.16
CA LEU A 110 3.81 -2.38 9.01
C LEU A 110 4.64 -2.02 7.79
N ASP A 111 4.45 -2.77 6.71
CA ASP A 111 5.16 -2.55 5.44
C ASP A 111 4.40 -1.62 4.47
N ASP A 112 3.13 -1.29 4.75
CA ASP A 112 2.20 -0.56 3.85
C ASP A 112 1.74 0.79 4.41
N ILE A 113 2.58 1.47 5.20
CA ILE A 113 2.29 2.82 5.66
C ILE A 113 2.44 3.81 4.49
N ALA A 114 3.55 3.74 3.75
CA ALA A 114 3.70 4.34 2.43
C ALA A 114 3.30 3.34 1.34
N GLY A 115 2.34 3.72 0.50
CA GLY A 115 1.88 2.91 -0.61
C GLY A 115 1.96 3.65 -1.94
N ILE A 116 2.61 3.06 -2.93
CA ILE A 116 2.62 3.51 -4.33
C ILE A 116 1.95 2.46 -5.17
N ARG A 117 1.08 2.89 -6.08
CA ARG A 117 0.48 2.04 -7.10
C ARG A 117 0.92 2.53 -8.48
N ILE A 118 1.47 1.60 -9.24
CA ILE A 118 1.88 1.82 -10.62
C ILE A 118 0.92 1.01 -11.50
N ILE A 119 0.26 1.71 -12.41
CA ILE A 119 -0.63 1.12 -13.41
C ILE A 119 0.15 1.12 -14.72
N CYS A 120 0.35 -0.06 -15.28
CA CYS A 120 1.02 -0.33 -16.54
C CYS A 120 -0.01 -0.68 -17.62
N PRO A 121 0.27 -0.44 -18.91
CA PRO A 121 -0.63 -0.86 -19.96
C PRO A 121 -0.66 -2.39 -20.15
N TYR A 122 0.49 -3.07 -20.11
CA TYR A 122 0.55 -4.53 -20.27
C TYR A 122 1.29 -5.26 -19.14
N ILE A 123 1.22 -6.60 -19.17
CA ILE A 123 1.77 -7.48 -18.15
C ILE A 123 3.31 -7.46 -18.17
N GLU A 124 3.94 -7.40 -19.35
CA GLU A 124 5.40 -7.33 -19.47
C GLU A 124 5.96 -6.04 -18.88
N ASP A 125 5.26 -4.92 -19.06
CA ASP A 125 5.61 -3.61 -18.51
C ASP A 125 5.72 -3.65 -16.97
N ILE A 126 4.88 -4.46 -16.30
CA ILE A 126 4.94 -4.66 -14.84
C ILE A 126 6.32 -5.17 -14.42
N TYR A 127 6.83 -6.18 -15.13
CA TYR A 127 8.12 -6.78 -14.82
C TYR A 127 9.29 -5.91 -15.26
N ALA A 128 9.13 -5.12 -16.33
CA ALA A 128 10.10 -4.10 -16.73
C ALA A 128 10.27 -3.06 -15.60
N VAL A 129 9.18 -2.46 -15.11
CA VAL A 129 9.22 -1.48 -14.01
C VAL A 129 9.84 -2.07 -12.74
N LYS A 130 9.50 -3.32 -12.39
CA LYS A 130 10.13 -4.02 -11.26
C LYS A 130 11.65 -4.08 -11.43
N ASN A 131 12.13 -4.46 -12.61
CA ASN A 131 13.56 -4.61 -12.87
C ASN A 131 14.29 -3.27 -12.85
N LEU A 132 13.68 -2.21 -13.39
CA LEU A 132 14.21 -0.85 -13.35
C LEU A 132 14.35 -0.35 -11.91
N LEU A 133 13.32 -0.54 -11.07
CA LEU A 133 13.39 -0.19 -9.65
C LEU A 133 14.48 -0.98 -8.91
N LYS A 134 14.64 -2.28 -9.21
CA LYS A 134 15.67 -3.14 -8.61
C LYS A 134 17.09 -2.76 -9.05
N ALA A 135 17.24 -2.16 -10.23
CA ALA A 135 18.55 -1.79 -10.77
C ALA A 135 19.16 -0.55 -10.11
N GLN A 136 18.35 0.23 -9.39
CA GLN A 136 18.83 1.42 -8.67
C GLN A 136 19.65 0.98 -7.44
N ASP A 137 20.82 1.60 -7.26
CA ASP A 137 21.81 1.23 -6.24
C ASP A 137 21.37 1.61 -4.81
N ASP A 138 20.49 2.60 -4.69
CA ASP A 138 19.96 3.11 -3.43
C ASP A 138 18.61 2.51 -3.01
N ILE A 139 18.04 1.59 -3.79
CA ILE A 139 16.80 0.88 -3.46
C ILE A 139 17.10 -0.56 -3.01
N GLU A 140 16.68 -0.91 -1.79
CA GLU A 140 16.74 -2.29 -1.31
C GLU A 140 15.37 -2.98 -1.52
N LEU A 141 15.35 -4.04 -2.34
CA LEU A 141 14.17 -4.89 -2.53
C LEU A 141 14.07 -5.93 -1.40
N VAL A 142 13.20 -5.66 -0.41
CA VAL A 142 13.04 -6.49 0.79
C VAL A 142 12.17 -7.72 0.52
N ARG A 143 11.06 -7.56 -0.20
CA ARG A 143 10.09 -8.65 -0.45
C ARG A 143 9.40 -8.50 -1.78
N VAL A 144 9.16 -9.63 -2.46
CA VAL A 144 8.35 -9.71 -3.68
C VAL A 144 7.21 -10.70 -3.45
N THR A 145 5.99 -10.26 -3.69
CA THR A 145 4.81 -11.14 -3.72
C THR A 145 4.13 -11.02 -5.08
N ASP A 146 4.19 -12.08 -5.87
CA ASP A 146 3.69 -12.11 -7.24
C ASP A 146 2.29 -12.76 -7.29
N TYR A 147 1.25 -11.94 -7.12
CA TYR A 147 -0.14 -12.37 -7.26
C TYR A 147 -0.58 -12.47 -8.72
N ILE A 148 0.26 -12.12 -9.69
CA ILE A 148 -0.04 -12.35 -11.11
C ILE A 148 0.17 -13.83 -11.41
N LYS A 149 1.32 -14.38 -10.99
CA LYS A 149 1.63 -15.81 -11.10
C LYS A 149 0.85 -16.69 -10.13
N LYS A 150 0.60 -16.20 -8.91
CA LYS A 150 -0.15 -16.91 -7.87
C LYS A 150 -1.31 -16.05 -7.36
N PRO A 151 -2.41 -15.93 -8.12
CA PRO A 151 -3.57 -15.13 -7.73
C PRO A 151 -4.13 -15.54 -6.38
N LYS A 152 -4.72 -14.58 -5.67
CA LYS A 152 -5.47 -14.91 -4.44
C LYS A 152 -6.74 -15.71 -4.77
N PRO A 153 -7.33 -16.42 -3.80
CA PRO A 153 -8.55 -17.20 -4.02
C PRO A 153 -9.73 -16.41 -4.62
N ASN A 154 -9.82 -15.11 -4.35
CA ASN A 154 -10.84 -14.22 -4.90
C ASN A 154 -10.55 -13.75 -6.34
N GLY A 155 -9.44 -14.15 -6.96
CA GLY A 155 -9.05 -13.71 -8.30
C GLY A 155 -8.16 -12.47 -8.34
N TYR A 156 -7.81 -11.89 -7.18
CA TYR A 156 -6.95 -10.71 -7.13
C TYR A 156 -5.55 -10.98 -7.70
N ARG A 157 -5.11 -10.10 -8.61
CA ARG A 157 -3.79 -10.10 -9.26
C ARG A 157 -3.12 -8.73 -9.12
N SER A 158 -1.83 -8.73 -8.80
CA SER A 158 -0.93 -7.57 -8.73
C SER A 158 0.48 -8.07 -8.37
N LEU A 159 1.51 -7.34 -8.76
CA LEU A 159 2.87 -7.56 -8.25
C LEU A 159 3.12 -6.61 -7.08
N HIS A 160 3.41 -7.14 -5.89
CA HIS A 160 3.72 -6.34 -4.70
C HIS A 160 5.21 -6.41 -4.40
N LEU A 161 5.82 -5.25 -4.23
CA LEU A 161 7.21 -5.06 -3.84
C LEU A 161 7.23 -4.31 -2.51
N ILE A 162 8.02 -4.80 -1.55
CA ILE A 162 8.39 -4.01 -0.38
C ILE A 162 9.80 -3.51 -0.63
N LEU A 163 9.94 -2.20 -0.77
CA LEU A 163 11.22 -1.51 -0.95
C LEU A 163 11.63 -0.86 0.37
N LYS A 164 12.92 -0.70 0.59
CA LYS A 164 13.49 0.24 1.55
C LYS A 164 14.24 1.31 0.77
N VAL A 165 13.93 2.56 1.04
CA VAL A 165 14.55 3.73 0.39
C VAL A 165 15.16 4.67 1.42
N PRO A 166 16.32 5.27 1.13
CA PRO A 166 16.91 6.27 1.99
C PRO A 166 16.12 7.58 1.91
N VAL A 167 15.77 8.13 3.07
CA VAL A 167 15.24 9.49 3.21
C VAL A 167 16.26 10.30 4.00
N PHE A 168 16.65 11.45 3.45
CA PHE A 168 17.62 12.34 4.06
C PHE A 168 16.89 13.52 4.74
N PHE A 169 16.93 13.54 6.06
CA PHE A 169 16.44 14.65 6.87
C PHE A 169 17.58 15.61 7.23
N SER A 170 17.26 16.72 7.89
CA SER A 170 18.24 17.76 8.25
C SER A 170 19.34 17.28 9.19
N ASP A 171 19.08 16.25 9.99
CA ASP A 171 19.90 15.79 11.10
C ASP A 171 20.30 14.31 10.99
N HIS A 172 19.60 13.52 10.17
CA HIS A 172 19.88 12.10 10.00
C HIS A 172 19.39 11.55 8.66
N LYS A 173 19.76 10.30 8.40
CA LYS A 173 19.26 9.48 7.28
C LYS A 173 18.45 8.33 7.85
N GLU A 174 17.27 8.07 7.30
CA GLU A 174 16.43 6.93 7.67
C GLU A 174 16.15 6.04 6.45
N MET A 175 16.19 4.70 6.62
CA MET A 175 15.74 3.76 5.60
C MET A 175 14.27 3.43 5.81
N VAL A 176 13.40 3.93 4.93
CA VAL A 176 11.95 3.86 5.08
C VAL A 176 11.36 2.81 4.15
N LYS A 177 10.43 2.00 4.66
CA LYS A 177 9.73 0.98 3.86
C LYS A 177 8.63 1.62 3.00
N VAL A 178 8.55 1.22 1.73
CA VAL A 178 7.49 1.60 0.79
C VAL A 178 6.93 0.35 0.12
N GLU A 179 5.61 0.16 0.20
CA GLU A 179 4.92 -0.87 -0.58
C GLU A 179 4.61 -0.32 -1.97
N VAL A 180 5.17 -0.97 -3.01
CA VAL A 180 4.86 -0.68 -4.41
C VAL A 180 3.99 -1.79 -4.98
N GLN A 181 2.79 -1.44 -5.43
CA GLN A 181 1.86 -2.35 -6.09
C GLN A 181 1.83 -2.03 -7.58
N ILE A 182 2.30 -2.95 -8.41
CA ILE A 182 2.32 -2.81 -9.86
C ILE A 182 1.19 -3.66 -10.45
N ARG A 183 0.40 -3.08 -11.37
CA ARG A 183 -0.82 -3.67 -11.92
C ARG A 183 -0.97 -3.27 -13.39
N THR A 184 -1.73 -4.05 -14.15
CA THR A 184 -2.27 -3.56 -15.42
C THR A 184 -3.49 -2.67 -15.19
N ILE A 185 -3.94 -1.97 -16.23
CA ILE A 185 -5.21 -1.25 -16.24
C ILE A 185 -6.37 -2.19 -15.86
N ALA A 186 -6.37 -3.41 -16.42
CA ALA A 186 -7.39 -4.42 -16.20
C ALA A 186 -7.41 -4.92 -14.74
N MET A 187 -6.22 -5.17 -14.16
CA MET A 187 -6.08 -5.55 -12.76
C MET A 187 -6.54 -4.44 -11.81
N ASP A 188 -6.21 -3.17 -12.09
CA ASP A 188 -6.64 -2.07 -11.24
C ASP A 188 -8.15 -1.79 -11.33
N PHE A 189 -8.73 -1.93 -12.51
CA PHE A 189 -10.19 -1.88 -12.70
C PHE A 189 -10.91 -2.90 -11.81
N TRP A 190 -10.55 -4.17 -11.91
CA TRP A 190 -11.20 -5.23 -11.12
C TRP A 190 -10.99 -5.02 -9.62
N ALA A 191 -9.75 -4.74 -9.19
CA ALA A 191 -9.43 -4.56 -7.78
C ALA A 191 -10.11 -3.34 -7.16
N SER A 192 -10.31 -2.27 -7.92
CA SER A 192 -11.01 -1.07 -7.46
C SER A 192 -12.49 -1.34 -7.23
N LEU A 193 -13.15 -2.06 -8.16
CA LEU A 193 -14.56 -2.45 -8.02
C LEU A 193 -14.77 -3.45 -6.88
N GLU A 194 -13.94 -4.49 -6.79
CA GLU A 194 -14.05 -5.49 -5.73
C GLU A 194 -13.88 -4.87 -4.34
N HIS A 195 -12.91 -3.96 -4.19
CA HIS A 195 -12.70 -3.23 -2.95
C HIS A 195 -13.90 -2.35 -2.58
N GLN A 196 -14.49 -1.63 -3.54
CA GLN A 196 -15.68 -0.80 -3.29
C GLN A 196 -16.88 -1.64 -2.85
N LEU A 197 -17.09 -2.81 -3.47
CA LEU A 197 -18.16 -3.73 -3.10
C LEU A 197 -17.97 -4.28 -1.69
N ARG A 198 -16.75 -4.70 -1.33
CA ARG A 198 -16.41 -5.15 0.04
C ARG A 198 -16.61 -4.07 1.08
N TYR A 199 -16.23 -2.83 0.76
CA TYR A 199 -16.28 -1.72 1.72
C TYR A 199 -17.71 -1.23 1.97
N LYS A 200 -18.57 -1.23 0.94
CA LYS A 200 -19.98 -0.80 1.07
C LYS A 200 -20.92 -1.90 1.57
N ALA A 201 -20.51 -3.16 1.53
CA ALA A 201 -21.29 -4.24 2.14
C ALA A 201 -21.47 -3.96 3.64
N VAL A 202 -22.74 -3.90 4.08
CA VAL A 202 -23.14 -3.55 5.46
C VAL A 202 -22.44 -4.44 6.50
N ASP A 203 -22.11 -5.67 6.11
CA ASP A 203 -21.13 -6.55 6.73
C ASP A 203 -20.08 -6.95 5.69
N SER A 204 -18.86 -6.41 5.80
CA SER A 204 -17.70 -6.80 4.97
C SER A 204 -17.34 -8.30 5.08
N ALA A 205 -17.88 -8.97 6.10
CA ALA A 205 -17.76 -10.40 6.35
C ALA A 205 -18.78 -11.26 5.56
N ASN A 206 -19.82 -10.68 4.95
CA ASN A 206 -20.95 -11.41 4.37
C ASN A 206 -21.19 -11.07 2.89
N ILE A 207 -20.14 -11.09 2.05
CA ILE A 207 -20.37 -11.19 0.59
C ILE A 207 -20.96 -12.59 0.32
N PRO A 208 -22.16 -12.70 -0.29
CA PRO A 208 -22.71 -14.00 -0.64
C PRO A 208 -21.74 -14.81 -1.50
N GLU A 209 -21.63 -16.11 -1.25
CA GLU A 209 -20.71 -16.99 -1.98
C GLU A 209 -20.97 -16.95 -3.51
N SER A 210 -22.23 -16.78 -3.92
CA SER A 210 -22.61 -16.57 -5.32
C SER A 210 -21.92 -15.36 -5.94
N VAL A 211 -21.90 -14.22 -5.24
CA VAL A 211 -21.26 -12.98 -5.68
C VAL A 211 -19.74 -13.13 -5.66
N ALA A 212 -19.18 -13.78 -4.64
CA ALA A 212 -17.74 -14.03 -4.57
C ALA A 212 -17.25 -14.90 -5.74
N ARG A 213 -18.04 -15.91 -6.13
CA ARG A 213 -17.77 -16.74 -7.31
C ARG A 213 -17.85 -15.93 -8.60
N GLU A 214 -18.89 -15.11 -8.78
CA GLU A 214 -19.06 -14.27 -9.96
C GLU A 214 -17.91 -13.25 -10.10
N LEU A 215 -17.51 -12.60 -9.00
CA LEU A 215 -16.34 -11.71 -8.98
C LEU A 215 -15.06 -12.41 -9.41
N LYS A 216 -14.87 -13.66 -8.99
CA LYS A 216 -13.71 -14.47 -9.39
C LYS A 216 -13.76 -14.83 -10.88
N GLU A 217 -14.93 -15.25 -11.39
CA GLU A 217 -15.12 -15.54 -12.82
C GLU A 217 -14.84 -14.29 -13.69
N CYS A 218 -15.29 -13.12 -13.24
CA CYS A 218 -14.91 -11.85 -13.87
C CYS A 218 -13.40 -11.62 -13.81
N ALA A 219 -12.75 -11.88 -12.68
CA ALA A 219 -11.30 -11.70 -12.53
C ALA A 219 -10.52 -12.58 -13.52
N ASP A 220 -10.94 -13.82 -13.70
CA ASP A 220 -10.32 -14.78 -14.61
C ASP A 220 -10.52 -14.39 -16.07
N THR A 221 -11.74 -13.99 -16.45
CA THR A 221 -12.04 -13.47 -17.80
C THR A 221 -11.22 -12.22 -18.13
N ILE A 222 -11.09 -11.30 -17.16
CA ILE A 222 -10.30 -10.08 -17.31
C ILE A 222 -8.83 -10.43 -17.51
N ALA A 223 -8.29 -11.40 -16.76
CA ALA A 223 -6.90 -11.81 -16.92
C ALA A 223 -6.62 -12.50 -18.26
N GLU A 224 -7.54 -13.34 -18.75
CA GLU A 224 -7.43 -13.91 -20.11
C GLU A 224 -7.44 -12.81 -21.18
N THR A 225 -8.28 -11.79 -20.99
CA THR A 225 -8.33 -10.64 -21.89
C THR A 225 -7.03 -9.83 -21.84
N ASP A 226 -6.46 -9.63 -20.65
CA ASP A 226 -5.20 -8.92 -20.45
C ASP A 226 -4.03 -9.62 -21.15
N VAL A 227 -3.96 -10.96 -21.07
CA VAL A 227 -2.98 -11.78 -21.81
C VAL A 227 -3.18 -11.66 -23.31
N ARG A 228 -4.41 -11.76 -23.81
CA ARG A 228 -4.68 -11.61 -25.25
C ARG A 228 -4.29 -10.24 -25.78
N MET A 229 -4.49 -9.18 -24.98
CA MET A 229 -4.07 -7.83 -25.34
C MET A 229 -2.55 -7.68 -25.38
N GLN A 230 -1.83 -8.33 -24.46
CA GLN A 230 -0.36 -8.44 -24.52
C GLN A 230 0.09 -9.17 -25.81
N ASP A 231 -0.55 -10.28 -26.16
CA ASP A 231 -0.19 -11.04 -27.37
C ASP A 231 -0.42 -10.23 -28.65
N ILE A 232 -1.53 -9.49 -28.74
CA ILE A 232 -1.82 -8.58 -29.85
C ILE A 232 -0.76 -7.48 -29.92
N HIS A 233 -0.41 -6.89 -28.78
CA HIS A 233 0.66 -5.89 -28.71
C HIS A 233 1.98 -6.43 -29.27
N ASN A 234 2.38 -7.63 -28.85
CA ASN A 234 3.62 -8.28 -29.28
C ASN A 234 3.64 -8.64 -30.78
N GLN A 235 2.48 -8.67 -31.45
CA GLN A 235 2.36 -8.86 -32.89
C GLN A 235 2.47 -7.55 -33.68
N VAL A 236 2.01 -6.44 -33.10
CA VAL A 236 1.94 -5.13 -33.78
C VAL A 236 3.23 -4.33 -33.58
N ILE A 237 3.78 -4.35 -32.37
CA ILE A 237 4.96 -3.58 -31.99
C ILE A 237 6.13 -4.56 -31.89
N ARG A 238 6.93 -4.64 -32.96
CA ARG A 238 8.23 -5.32 -33.01
C ARG A 238 9.35 -4.31 -33.12
#